data_AF-A0A642UEH5-F1
#
_entry.id   AF-A0A642UEH5-F1
#
_cell.length_a   1.000
_cell.length_b   1.000
_cell.length_c   1.000
_cell.angle_alpha   90.00
_cell.angle_beta   90.00
_cell.angle_gamma   90.00
#
_symmetry.space_group_name_H-M   'P 1'
#
loop_
_entity.id
_entity.type
_entity.pdbx_description
1 polymer ?
#
loop_
_entity_poly.entity_id
_entity_poly.type
_entity_poly.pdbx_seq_one_letter_code
_entity_poly.pdbx_strand_id
1 'polypeptide(L)'
;MPNSLFPMPGSAQRAAVPGRARAKVALEPGHSPLDWANLQREQGPRLRGDQPLPPQYTRVTKEEVKQHRTKDDAWTIINNKVYNITPYINFHPGGADEIMKGAGRDGTTLFMKYHPWVNVDTMLKNCWIGVLAPQ
;
A
#
# COMPACT_ATOMS: atom_id res chain seq x y z
N MET A 1 -12.99 36.73 37.80
CA MET A 1 -12.21 35.49 37.64
C MET A 1 -11.30 35.64 36.43
N PRO A 2 -9.96 35.62 36.58
CA PRO A 2 -9.07 35.79 35.43
C PRO A 2 -9.06 34.51 34.57
N ASN A 3 -9.26 34.72 33.27
CA ASN A 3 -9.33 33.70 32.22
C ASN A 3 -7.94 33.06 32.04
N SER A 4 -7.75 31.80 32.46
CA SER A 4 -6.48 31.08 32.24
C SER A 4 -6.40 30.66 30.77
N LEU A 5 -5.64 31.42 29.98
CA LEU A 5 -5.24 31.04 28.63
C LEU A 5 -4.30 29.84 28.71
N PHE A 6 -4.87 28.65 28.56
CA PHE A 6 -4.12 27.45 28.25
C PHE A 6 -3.83 27.37 26.74
N PRO A 7 -2.63 26.93 26.32
CA PRO A 7 -1.46 26.59 27.15
C PRO A 7 -0.59 27.81 27.50
N MET A 8 -0.04 27.81 28.71
CA MET A 8 0.86 28.83 29.25
C MET A 8 2.11 29.06 28.35
N PRO A 9 2.62 30.29 28.27
CA PRO A 9 3.94 30.56 27.67
C PRO A 9 5.01 29.69 28.35
N GLY A 10 5.73 28.86 27.58
CA GLY A 10 6.74 27.93 28.11
C GLY A 10 6.26 26.50 28.41
N SER A 11 4.98 26.17 28.17
CA SER A 11 4.49 24.78 28.28
C SER A 11 5.21 23.86 27.28
N ALA A 12 5.64 22.68 27.76
CA ALA A 12 6.20 21.61 26.94
C ALA A 12 5.23 21.13 25.83
N GLN A 13 3.93 21.45 25.92
CA GLN A 13 2.95 21.21 24.86
C GLN A 13 3.15 22.09 23.62
N ARG A 14 3.92 23.19 23.71
CA ARG A 14 4.32 24.03 22.56
C ARG A 14 5.68 23.64 21.96
N ALA A 15 6.46 22.81 22.64
CA ALA A 15 7.78 22.43 22.18
C ALA A 15 7.66 21.32 21.11
N ALA A 16 7.44 21.73 19.86
CA ALA A 16 7.75 20.87 18.73
C ALA A 16 9.26 20.60 18.77
N VAL A 17 9.64 19.36 19.10
CA VAL A 17 10.99 18.88 18.86
C VAL A 17 11.26 19.09 17.37
N PRO A 18 12.37 19.72 16.94
CA PRO A 18 12.74 19.81 15.54
C PRO A 18 13.24 18.43 15.08
N GLY A 19 12.33 17.45 15.08
CA GLY A 19 12.50 16.25 14.30
C GLY A 19 12.34 16.62 12.83
N ARG A 20 13.13 15.97 11.96
CA ARG A 20 12.99 16.06 10.51
C ARG A 20 11.51 15.96 10.16
N ALA A 21 10.92 17.06 9.66
CA ALA A 21 9.50 17.09 9.32
C ALA A 21 9.21 15.91 8.40
N ARG A 22 8.28 15.02 8.78
CA ARG A 22 7.82 13.95 7.88
C ARG A 22 7.30 14.65 6.64
N ALA A 23 8.01 14.51 5.51
CA ALA A 23 7.52 14.94 4.22
C ALA A 23 6.26 14.14 3.93
N LYS A 24 5.09 14.78 4.10
CA LYS A 24 3.81 14.18 3.70
C LYS A 24 3.78 14.26 2.17
N VAL A 25 3.79 13.11 1.52
CA VAL A 25 3.54 13.03 0.08
C VAL A 25 2.08 13.47 -0.12
N ALA A 26 1.88 14.55 -0.88
CA ALA A 26 0.53 14.97 -1.25
C ALA A 26 -0.04 13.92 -2.20
N LEU A 27 -1.24 13.42 -1.89
CA LEU A 27 -1.97 12.55 -2.81
C LEU A 27 -2.43 13.39 -4.01
N GLU A 28 -2.32 12.83 -5.21
CA GLU A 28 -2.90 13.44 -6.40
C GLU A 28 -4.43 13.49 -6.25
N PRO A 29 -5.11 14.52 -6.80
CA PRO A 29 -6.57 14.54 -6.84
C PRO A 29 -7.14 13.23 -7.38
N GLY A 30 -8.17 12.68 -6.73
CA GLY A 30 -8.80 11.42 -7.12
C GLY A 30 -8.11 10.13 -6.62
N HIS A 31 -7.08 10.24 -5.76
CA HIS A 31 -6.38 9.10 -5.18
C HIS A 31 -6.51 9.01 -3.65
N SER A 32 -7.65 9.47 -3.11
CA SER A 32 -7.94 9.32 -1.69
C SER A 32 -8.30 7.86 -1.32
N PRO A 33 -8.29 7.50 -0.03
CA PRO A 33 -8.79 6.20 0.41
C PRO A 33 -10.25 5.91 0.00
N LEU A 34 -11.08 6.95 -0.13
CA LEU A 34 -12.46 6.81 -0.59
C LEU A 34 -12.51 6.50 -2.09
N ASP A 35 -11.66 7.15 -2.88
CA ASP A 35 -11.54 6.90 -4.32
C ASP A 35 -11.09 5.46 -4.57
N TRP A 36 -10.14 4.95 -3.77
CA TRP A 36 -9.75 3.54 -3.80
C TRP A 36 -10.93 2.61 -3.49
N ALA A 37 -11.71 2.91 -2.46
CA ALA A 37 -12.88 2.10 -2.10
C ALA A 37 -13.95 2.09 -3.22
N ASN A 38 -14.15 3.22 -3.89
CA ASN A 38 -15.03 3.33 -5.06
C ASN A 38 -14.50 2.48 -6.23
N LEU A 39 -13.20 2.57 -6.53
CA LEU A 39 -12.55 1.78 -7.58
C LEU A 39 -12.70 0.27 -7.31
N GLN A 40 -12.51 -0.17 -6.07
CA GLN A 40 -12.73 -1.57 -5.69
C GLN A 40 -14.16 -2.04 -5.90
N ARG A 41 -15.15 -1.17 -5.66
CA ARG A 41 -16.57 -1.48 -5.88
C ARG A 41 -16.88 -1.59 -7.37
N GLU A 42 -16.28 -0.75 -8.20
CA GLU A 42 -16.54 -0.67 -9.63
C GLU A 42 -15.84 -1.77 -10.43
N GLN A 43 -14.54 -1.99 -10.18
CA GLN A 43 -13.75 -2.94 -10.97
C GLN A 43 -13.74 -4.35 -10.38
N GLY A 44 -13.91 -4.47 -9.06
CA GLY A 44 -13.99 -5.77 -8.39
C GLY A 44 -12.78 -6.67 -8.72
N PRO A 45 -13.00 -7.95 -9.07
CA PRO A 45 -11.92 -8.89 -9.38
C PRO A 45 -11.04 -8.54 -10.59
N ARG A 46 -11.43 -7.56 -11.43
CA ARG A 46 -10.61 -7.13 -12.58
C ARG A 46 -9.29 -6.49 -12.15
N LEU A 47 -9.21 -5.99 -10.92
CA LEU A 47 -7.98 -5.41 -10.35
C LEU A 47 -6.85 -6.45 -10.17
N ARG A 48 -7.13 -7.75 -10.30
CA ARG A 48 -6.09 -8.80 -10.31
C ARG A 48 -5.28 -8.81 -11.61
N GLY A 49 -5.82 -8.29 -12.70
CA GLY A 49 -5.24 -8.32 -14.04
C GLY A 49 -6.29 -8.63 -15.10
N ASP A 50 -5.89 -8.49 -16.37
CA ASP A 50 -6.75 -8.73 -17.52
C ASP A 50 -7.04 -10.23 -17.74
N GLN A 51 -8.14 -10.52 -18.44
CA GLN A 51 -8.68 -11.87 -18.60
C GLN A 51 -7.85 -12.78 -19.54
N PRO A 52 -7.90 -14.11 -19.34
CA PRO A 52 -8.67 -14.82 -18.31
C PRO A 52 -8.03 -14.70 -16.93
N LEU A 53 -8.86 -14.39 -15.93
CA LEU A 53 -8.40 -14.35 -14.54
C LEU A 53 -7.87 -15.74 -14.17
N PRO A 54 -6.64 -15.83 -13.63
CA PRO A 54 -6.13 -17.08 -13.15
C PRO A 54 -7.07 -17.62 -12.06
N PRO A 55 -7.26 -18.96 -11.97
CA PRO A 55 -8.11 -19.54 -10.96
C PRO A 55 -7.70 -19.07 -9.56
N GLN A 56 -8.67 -18.98 -8.65
CA GLN A 56 -8.57 -18.41 -7.30
C GLN A 56 -7.46 -19.02 -6.43
N TYR A 57 -6.84 -20.11 -6.89
CA TYR A 57 -5.80 -20.90 -6.23
C TYR A 57 -4.53 -21.02 -7.07
N THR A 58 -4.17 -19.97 -7.79
CA THR A 58 -2.98 -20.01 -8.64
C THR A 58 -1.71 -20.00 -7.78
N ARG A 59 -0.84 -20.97 -8.05
CA ARG A 59 0.50 -21.01 -7.49
C ARG A 59 1.41 -20.16 -8.37
N VAL A 60 2.04 -19.16 -7.78
CA VAL A 60 2.92 -18.22 -8.49
C VAL A 60 4.35 -18.44 -8.00
N THR A 61 5.32 -18.54 -8.90
CA THR A 61 6.73 -18.69 -8.53
C THR A 61 7.37 -17.33 -8.27
N LYS A 62 8.52 -17.30 -7.59
CA LYS A 62 9.27 -16.05 -7.41
C LYS A 62 9.77 -15.49 -8.74
N GLU A 63 10.09 -16.38 -9.67
CA GLU A 63 10.58 -16.09 -11.01
C GLU A 63 9.53 -15.37 -11.85
N GLU A 64 8.27 -15.78 -11.70
CA GLU A 64 7.14 -15.09 -12.32
C GLU A 64 6.97 -13.69 -11.73
N VAL A 65 6.91 -13.58 -10.38
CA VAL A 65 6.76 -12.28 -9.71
C VAL A 65 7.85 -11.29 -10.16
N LYS A 66 9.10 -11.73 -10.35
CA LYS A 66 10.21 -10.88 -10.82
C LYS A 66 9.98 -10.21 -12.19
N GLN A 67 9.12 -10.76 -13.03
CA GLN A 67 8.79 -10.16 -14.33
C GLN A 67 7.93 -8.89 -14.17
N HIS A 68 7.07 -8.87 -13.14
CA HIS A 68 6.11 -7.80 -12.87
C HIS A 68 6.72 -6.73 -11.94
N ARG A 69 7.60 -5.90 -12.50
CA ARG A 69 8.40 -4.90 -11.75
C ARG A 69 8.29 -3.46 -12.25
N THR A 70 7.36 -3.16 -13.14
CA THR A 70 7.20 -1.84 -13.77
C THR A 70 5.97 -1.12 -13.26
N LYS A 71 5.85 0.20 -13.45
CA LYS A 71 4.69 0.96 -12.94
C LYS A 71 3.36 0.51 -13.56
N ASP A 72 3.40 0.03 -14.79
CA ASP A 72 2.21 -0.45 -15.53
C ASP A 72 1.97 -1.95 -15.35
N ASP A 73 2.92 -2.65 -14.70
CA ASP A 73 2.86 -4.07 -14.41
C ASP A 73 3.74 -4.40 -13.19
N ALA A 74 3.16 -4.28 -11.99
CA ALA A 74 3.83 -4.46 -10.71
C ALA A 74 3.10 -5.48 -9.84
N TRP A 75 3.80 -6.55 -9.46
CA TRP A 75 3.35 -7.50 -8.45
C TRP A 75 4.27 -7.47 -7.23
N THR A 76 3.73 -7.83 -6.06
CA THR A 76 4.52 -8.00 -4.83
C THR A 76 4.06 -9.24 -4.08
N ILE A 77 4.99 -9.85 -3.34
CA ILE A 77 4.66 -10.88 -2.35
C ILE A 77 4.54 -10.23 -0.97
N ILE A 78 3.46 -10.51 -0.25
CA ILE A 78 3.26 -10.15 1.15
C ILE A 78 2.67 -11.36 1.88
N ASN A 79 3.34 -11.87 2.91
CA ASN A 79 2.90 -13.02 3.70
C ASN A 79 2.57 -14.25 2.82
N ASN A 80 3.45 -14.61 1.89
CA ASN A 80 3.27 -15.72 0.92
C ASN A 80 2.06 -15.59 -0.02
N LYS A 81 1.43 -14.42 -0.10
CA LYS A 81 0.38 -14.10 -1.08
C LYS A 81 0.93 -13.14 -2.12
N VAL A 82 0.53 -13.33 -3.37
CA VAL A 82 0.93 -12.48 -4.50
C VAL A 82 -0.20 -11.52 -4.86
N TYR A 83 0.12 -10.23 -4.94
CA TYR A 83 -0.82 -9.16 -5.23
C TYR A 83 -0.38 -8.37 -6.45
N ASN A 84 -1.33 -8.06 -7.34
CA ASN A 84 -1.15 -7.04 -8.36
C ASN A 84 -1.28 -5.65 -7.72
N ILE A 85 -0.16 -4.95 -7.53
CA ILE A 85 -0.18 -3.62 -6.92
C ILE A 85 -0.33 -2.49 -7.94
N THR A 86 -0.25 -2.78 -9.24
CA THR A 86 -0.41 -1.83 -10.35
C THR A 86 -1.56 -0.83 -10.13
N PRO A 87 -2.81 -1.26 -9.91
CA PRO A 87 -3.92 -0.30 -9.75
C PRO A 87 -3.86 0.51 -8.46
N TYR A 88 -3.03 0.11 -7.49
CA TYR A 88 -2.93 0.75 -6.17
C TYR A 88 -1.74 1.72 -6.06
N ILE A 89 -0.82 1.74 -7.02
CA ILE A 89 0.43 2.52 -6.93
C ILE A 89 0.16 4.00 -6.60
N ASN A 90 -0.78 4.62 -7.29
CA ASN A 90 -1.10 6.04 -7.11
C ASN A 90 -1.97 6.32 -5.88
N PHE A 91 -2.63 5.29 -5.33
CA PHE A 91 -3.44 5.37 -4.11
C PHE A 91 -2.62 5.12 -2.84
N HIS A 92 -1.36 4.66 -2.97
CA HIS A 92 -0.51 4.37 -1.83
C HIS A 92 -0.16 5.65 -1.04
N PRO A 93 -0.52 5.76 0.26
CA PRO A 93 -0.26 6.97 1.05
C PRO A 93 1.22 7.32 1.22
N GLY A 94 2.11 6.34 1.09
CA GLY A 94 3.56 6.55 1.10
C GLY A 94 4.14 7.02 -0.24
N GLY A 95 3.32 7.14 -1.28
CA GLY A 95 3.73 7.52 -2.64
C GLY A 95 4.17 6.33 -3.51
N ALA A 96 4.18 6.56 -4.83
CA ALA A 96 4.51 5.56 -5.85
C ALA A 96 5.94 5.00 -5.69
N ASP A 97 6.91 5.84 -5.37
CA ASP A 97 8.31 5.41 -5.26
C ASP A 97 8.52 4.43 -4.09
N GLU A 98 7.78 4.57 -3.00
CA GLU A 98 7.88 3.69 -1.84
C GLU A 98 7.24 2.32 -2.09
N ILE A 99 6.07 2.27 -2.74
CA ILE A 99 5.43 0.99 -3.07
C ILE A 99 6.20 0.22 -4.15
N MET A 100 6.81 0.93 -5.11
CA MET A 100 7.62 0.30 -6.17
C MET A 100 8.90 -0.37 -5.64
N LYS A 101 9.34 -0.06 -4.41
CA LYS A 101 10.41 -0.84 -3.75
C LYS A 101 10.00 -2.29 -3.45
N GLY A 102 8.71 -2.60 -3.42
CA GLY A 102 8.18 -3.97 -3.30
C GLY A 102 7.91 -4.66 -4.64
N ALA A 103 7.89 -3.92 -5.75
CA ALA A 103 7.56 -4.48 -7.06
C ALA A 103 8.59 -5.54 -7.50
N GLY A 104 8.09 -6.64 -8.05
CA GLY A 104 8.86 -7.76 -8.55
C GLY A 104 9.53 -8.64 -7.50
N ARG A 105 9.17 -8.51 -6.21
CA ARG A 105 9.87 -9.22 -5.13
C ARG A 105 9.00 -9.46 -3.89
N ASP A 106 9.63 -10.08 -2.88
CA ASP A 106 9.04 -10.20 -1.55
C ASP A 106 9.18 -8.91 -0.76
N GLY A 107 8.05 -8.24 -0.57
CA GLY A 107 7.93 -6.99 0.16
C GLY A 107 7.53 -7.19 1.63
N THR A 108 7.40 -8.43 2.12
CA THR A 108 6.84 -8.72 3.46
C THR A 108 7.58 -7.98 4.58
N THR A 109 8.92 -8.04 4.61
CA THR A 109 9.72 -7.36 5.64
C THR A 109 9.58 -5.84 5.54
N LEU A 110 9.54 -5.29 4.33
CA LEU A 110 9.36 -3.86 4.11
C LEU A 110 7.98 -3.40 4.57
N PHE A 111 6.94 -4.15 4.21
CA PHE A 111 5.57 -3.90 4.61
C PHE A 111 5.43 -3.92 6.14
N MET A 112 5.92 -4.96 6.81
CA MET A 112 5.82 -5.08 8.27
C MET A 112 6.60 -4.01 9.03
N LYS A 113 7.69 -3.49 8.45
CA LYS A 113 8.45 -2.39 9.05
C LYS A 113 7.65 -1.08 9.12
N TYR A 114 6.86 -0.78 8.09
CA TYR A 114 6.17 0.52 7.97
C TYR A 114 4.66 0.44 8.23
N HIS A 115 4.05 -0.72 8.03
CA HIS A 115 2.60 -0.95 8.05
C HIS A 115 2.17 -2.18 8.90
N PRO A 116 2.73 -2.41 10.10
CA PRO A 116 2.47 -3.65 10.86
C PRO A 116 1.00 -3.84 11.26
N TRP A 117 0.19 -2.77 11.26
CA TRP A 117 -1.22 -2.78 11.66
C TRP A 117 -2.19 -2.67 10.47
N VAL A 118 -1.67 -2.57 9.24
CA VAL A 118 -2.52 -2.45 8.05
C VAL A 118 -2.95 -3.83 7.61
N ASN A 119 -4.26 -4.01 7.45
CA ASN A 119 -4.83 -5.24 6.89
C ASN A 119 -4.69 -5.23 5.36
N VAL A 120 -3.58 -5.79 4.86
CA VAL A 120 -3.31 -5.90 3.43
C VAL A 120 -4.35 -6.76 2.69
N ASP A 121 -4.88 -7.80 3.34
CA ASP A 121 -5.84 -8.71 2.73
C ASP A 121 -7.14 -7.99 2.39
N THR A 122 -7.62 -7.10 3.27
CA THR A 122 -8.78 -6.25 2.99
C THR A 122 -8.44 -5.16 1.98
N MET A 123 -7.29 -4.50 2.14
CA MET A 123 -6.89 -3.39 1.28
C MET A 123 -6.69 -3.82 -0.18
N LEU A 124 -6.15 -5.02 -0.41
CA LEU A 124 -5.80 -5.55 -1.73
C LEU A 124 -6.61 -6.81 -2.09
N LYS A 125 -7.78 -7.03 -1.47
CA LYS A 125 -8.64 -8.22 -1.69
C LYS A 125 -8.93 -8.51 -3.17
N ASN A 126 -9.15 -7.44 -3.93
CA ASN A 126 -9.51 -7.48 -5.34
C ASN A 126 -8.29 -7.54 -6.25
N CYS A 127 -7.09 -7.42 -5.69
CA CYS A 127 -5.81 -7.47 -6.38
C CYS A 127 -5.05 -8.79 -6.13
N TRP A 128 -5.62 -9.69 -5.32
CA TRP A 128 -4.99 -10.95 -4.96
C TRP A 128 -4.95 -11.93 -6.14
N ILE A 129 -3.74 -12.29 -6.58
CA ILE A 129 -3.52 -13.20 -7.71
C ILE A 129 -3.54 -14.66 -7.23
N GLY A 130 -2.85 -14.94 -6.13
CA GLY A 130 -2.69 -16.31 -5.65
C GLY A 130 -1.67 -16.46 -4.54
N VAL A 131 -1.20 -17.68 -4.36
CA VAL A 131 -0.24 -18.05 -3.30
C VAL A 131 1.13 -18.30 -3.90
N LEU A 132 2.17 -17.93 -3.16
CA LEU A 132 3.54 -18.23 -3.55
C LEU A 132 3.75 -19.75 -3.53
N ALA A 133 4.28 -20.29 -4.63
CA ALA A 133 4.63 -21.70 -4.71
C ALA A 133 5.75 -22.03 -3.70
N PRO A 134 5.67 -23.19 -3.02
CA PRO A 134 6.80 -23.68 -2.25
C PRO A 134 8.00 -23.89 -3.19
N GLN A 135 9.18 -23.45 -2.74
CA GLN A 135 10.45 -23.71 -3.43
C GLN A 135 10.83 -25.18 -3.30
#